data_AF-A0A327H6H3-F1
#
_entry.id   AF-A0A327H6H3-F1
#
_cell.length_a   1.000
_cell.length_b   1.000
_cell.length_c   1.000
_cell.angle_alpha   90.00
_cell.angle_beta   90.00
_cell.angle_gamma   90.00
#
_symmetry.space_group_name_H-M   'P 1'
#
loop_
_entity.id
_entity.type
_entity.pdbx_description
1 polymer ?
#
loop_
_entity_poly.entity_id
_entity_poly.type
_entity_poly.pdbx_seq_one_letter_code
_entity_poly.pdbx_strand_id
1 'polypeptide(L)'
;MNCVKSVDIPMNASKTQYKKNDDGASIGIGAMIVFIALILVAAVASTIIIKTAEELQQRAEATGDDTRDELSGKIQIIMAYVSEDDGLAATVDVEEVTLIVQMAAGSDTTLISDISWLIVCNDGSATVDTNTGSLEDANNIFAESLDGTLMTTGASVTAGQTFAVVIDTNANGDDDTVAANAVDDGCQANVGDTQELRIIVDGGGETYSQLTFNAVDAGSLIV
;
A
#
# COMPACT_ATOMS: atom_id res chain seq x y z
N MET A 1 -45.05 -78.53 -87.31
CA MET A 1 -45.05 -78.21 -85.86
C MET A 1 -44.73 -76.72 -85.71
N ASN A 2 -45.66 -76.02 -85.08
CA ASN A 2 -45.76 -74.61 -84.67
C ASN A 2 -44.59 -73.62 -84.81
N CYS A 3 -44.94 -72.49 -85.45
CA CYS A 3 -44.82 -71.09 -85.01
C CYS A 3 -44.10 -70.81 -83.68
N VAL A 4 -43.12 -69.89 -83.72
CA VAL A 4 -43.15 -68.69 -82.87
C VAL A 4 -42.61 -67.52 -83.69
N LYS A 5 -43.45 -66.50 -83.88
CA LYS A 5 -43.08 -65.20 -84.45
C LYS A 5 -42.28 -64.44 -83.39
N SER A 6 -41.02 -64.16 -83.64
CA SER A 6 -40.19 -63.32 -82.76
C SER A 6 -40.77 -61.90 -82.72
N VAL A 7 -41.33 -61.52 -81.57
CA VAL A 7 -41.78 -60.16 -81.29
C VAL A 7 -40.56 -59.36 -80.85
N ASP A 8 -40.13 -58.41 -81.67
CA ASP A 8 -39.13 -57.42 -81.27
C ASP A 8 -39.78 -56.42 -80.31
N ILE A 9 -39.53 -56.59 -79.01
CA ILE A 9 -39.89 -55.62 -77.98
C ILE A 9 -38.77 -54.58 -77.95
N PRO A 10 -39.02 -53.28 -78.25
CA PRO A 10 -37.98 -52.28 -78.07
C PRO A 10 -37.67 -52.13 -76.58
N MET A 11 -36.44 -52.50 -76.18
CA MET A 11 -35.89 -52.13 -74.88
C MET A 11 -35.79 -50.61 -74.81
N ASN A 12 -36.78 -49.98 -74.17
CA ASN A 12 -36.65 -48.60 -73.72
C ASN A 12 -35.58 -48.57 -72.62
N ALA A 13 -34.36 -48.18 -73.00
CA ALA A 13 -33.28 -47.91 -72.07
C ALA A 13 -33.61 -46.64 -71.28
N SER A 14 -34.47 -46.78 -70.27
CA SER A 14 -34.59 -45.80 -69.20
C SER A 14 -33.23 -45.71 -68.49
N LYS A 15 -32.43 -44.71 -68.86
CA LYS A 15 -31.31 -44.27 -68.02
C LYS A 15 -31.91 -43.62 -66.79
N THR A 16 -32.19 -44.40 -65.75
CA THR A 16 -32.42 -43.89 -64.41
C THR A 16 -31.13 -43.18 -63.97
N GLN A 17 -31.13 -41.86 -64.12
CA GLN A 17 -30.12 -40.99 -63.53
C GLN A 17 -30.24 -41.18 -62.01
N TYR A 18 -29.34 -41.97 -61.42
CA TYR A 18 -29.14 -41.99 -59.98
C TYR A 18 -28.60 -40.61 -59.58
N LYS A 19 -29.50 -39.64 -59.38
CA LYS A 19 -29.17 -38.44 -58.61
C LYS A 19 -28.92 -38.93 -57.19
N LYS A 20 -27.65 -39.18 -56.86
CA LYS A 20 -27.23 -39.33 -55.47
C LYS A 20 -27.60 -38.02 -54.78
N ASN A 21 -28.37 -38.11 -53.70
CA ASN A 21 -28.71 -36.97 -52.86
C ASN A 21 -27.44 -36.52 -52.11
N ASP A 22 -26.54 -35.82 -52.78
CA ASP A 22 -25.32 -35.25 -52.19
C ASP A 22 -25.62 -34.09 -51.23
N ASP A 23 -26.86 -33.61 -51.21
CA ASP A 23 -27.34 -32.54 -50.31
C ASP A 23 -27.14 -32.91 -48.83
N GLY A 24 -27.32 -34.17 -48.45
CA GLY A 24 -27.08 -34.63 -47.07
C GLY A 24 -25.60 -34.64 -46.68
N ALA A 25 -24.71 -34.99 -47.62
CA ALA A 25 -23.26 -34.96 -47.40
C ALA A 25 -22.73 -33.51 -47.33
N SER A 26 -23.27 -32.62 -48.17
CA SER A 26 -22.94 -31.18 -48.20
C SER A 26 -23.34 -30.46 -46.89
N ILE A 27 -24.54 -30.73 -46.36
CA ILE A 27 -25.02 -30.17 -45.09
C ILE A 27 -24.15 -30.64 -43.91
N GLY A 28 -23.75 -31.92 -43.88
CA GLY A 28 -22.89 -32.46 -42.83
C GLY A 28 -21.50 -31.81 -42.79
N ILE A 29 -20.92 -31.53 -43.95
CA ILE A 29 -19.63 -30.83 -44.05
C ILE A 29 -19.78 -29.37 -43.57
N GLY A 30 -20.86 -28.68 -43.95
CA GLY A 30 -21.15 -27.33 -43.46
C GLY A 30 -21.33 -27.27 -41.94
N ALA A 31 -22.03 -28.24 -41.36
CA ALA A 31 -22.22 -28.34 -39.91
C ALA A 31 -20.89 -28.58 -39.17
N MET A 32 -20.02 -29.43 -39.71
CA MET A 32 -18.72 -29.71 -39.10
C MET A 32 -17.78 -28.48 -39.14
N ILE A 33 -17.83 -27.69 -40.20
CA ILE A 33 -17.06 -26.44 -40.31
C ILE A 33 -17.50 -25.42 -39.26
N VAL A 34 -18.81 -25.22 -39.11
CA VAL A 34 -19.34 -24.30 -38.09
C VAL A 34 -19.00 -24.78 -36.69
N PHE A 35 -19.05 -26.08 -36.44
CA PHE A 35 -18.68 -26.66 -35.15
C PHE A 35 -17.22 -26.35 -34.78
N ILE A 36 -16.28 -26.53 -35.72
CA ILE A 36 -14.86 -26.20 -35.50
C ILE A 36 -14.69 -24.70 -35.28
N ALA A 37 -15.35 -23.86 -36.09
CA ALA A 37 -15.29 -22.41 -35.94
C ALA A 37 -15.76 -21.95 -34.55
N LEU A 38 -16.85 -22.53 -34.03
CA LEU A 38 -17.36 -22.23 -32.69
C LEU A 38 -16.38 -22.63 -31.59
N ILE A 39 -15.70 -23.77 -31.73
CA ILE A 39 -14.67 -24.20 -30.77
C ILE A 39 -13.50 -23.20 -30.76
N LEU A 40 -13.06 -22.74 -31.93
CA LEU A 40 -11.95 -21.79 -32.02
C LEU A 40 -12.30 -20.43 -31.40
N VAL A 41 -13.51 -19.92 -31.65
CA VAL A 41 -14.00 -18.69 -31.00
C VAL A 41 -14.11 -18.87 -29.49
N ALA A 42 -14.65 -20.01 -29.03
CA ALA A 42 -14.75 -20.34 -27.61
C ALA A 42 -13.37 -20.43 -26.94
N ALA A 43 -12.36 -20.98 -27.63
CA ALA A 43 -10.99 -21.06 -27.11
C ALA A 43 -10.38 -19.67 -26.90
N VAL A 44 -10.48 -18.77 -27.89
CA VAL A 44 -9.98 -17.39 -27.76
C VAL A 44 -10.70 -16.63 -26.65
N ALA A 45 -12.03 -16.76 -26.58
CA ALA A 45 -12.83 -16.14 -25.53
C ALA A 45 -12.46 -16.68 -24.13
N SER A 46 -12.23 -17.98 -23.98
CA SER A 46 -11.84 -18.61 -22.72
C SER A 46 -10.50 -18.07 -22.21
N THR A 47 -9.51 -17.91 -23.09
CA THR A 47 -8.21 -17.34 -22.71
C THR A 47 -8.35 -15.91 -22.16
N ILE A 48 -9.20 -15.09 -22.78
CA ILE A 48 -9.45 -13.72 -22.30
C ILE A 48 -10.14 -13.75 -20.94
N ILE A 49 -11.18 -14.58 -20.78
CA ILE A 49 -11.91 -14.71 -19.52
C ILE A 49 -10.97 -15.14 -18.39
N ILE A 50 -10.15 -16.17 -18.62
CA ILE A 50 -9.18 -16.67 -17.64
C ILE A 50 -8.19 -15.57 -17.28
N LYS A 51 -7.59 -14.89 -18.27
CA LYS A 51 -6.63 -13.82 -18.00
C LYS A 51 -7.24 -12.69 -17.17
N THR A 52 -8.45 -12.26 -17.51
CA THR A 52 -9.14 -11.23 -16.72
C THR A 52 -9.47 -11.70 -15.32
N ALA A 53 -9.84 -12.98 -15.15
CA ALA A 53 -10.10 -13.55 -13.83
C ALA A 53 -8.83 -13.65 -12.99
N GLU A 54 -7.69 -14.01 -13.59
CA GLU A 54 -6.38 -14.06 -12.93
C GLU A 54 -5.91 -12.66 -12.53
N GLU A 55 -6.02 -11.68 -13.43
CA GLU A 55 -5.66 -10.29 -13.14
C GLU A 55 -6.53 -9.70 -12.01
N LEU A 56 -7.84 -9.99 -12.03
CA LEU A 56 -8.73 -9.57 -10.94
C LEU A 56 -8.38 -10.24 -9.61
N GLN A 57 -7.98 -11.52 -9.63
CA GLN A 57 -7.55 -12.22 -8.42
C GLN A 57 -6.25 -11.64 -7.86
N GLN A 58 -5.25 -11.40 -8.71
CA GLN A 58 -3.98 -10.79 -8.29
C GLN A 58 -4.19 -9.38 -7.73
N ARG A 59 -5.07 -8.58 -8.34
CA ARG A 59 -5.45 -7.27 -7.80
C ARG A 59 -6.18 -7.37 -6.48
N ALA A 60 -7.10 -8.34 -6.35
CA ALA A 60 -7.83 -8.56 -5.11
C ALA A 60 -6.91 -9.01 -3.97
N GLU A 61 -5.89 -9.81 -4.27
CA GLU A 61 -4.86 -10.24 -3.31
C GLU A 61 -3.96 -9.06 -2.93
N ALA A 62 -3.40 -8.34 -3.90
CA ALA A 62 -2.57 -7.16 -3.64
C ALA A 62 -3.31 -6.08 -2.83
N THR A 63 -4.54 -5.74 -3.19
CA THR A 63 -5.36 -4.80 -2.40
C THR A 63 -5.69 -5.37 -1.01
N GLY A 64 -5.83 -6.69 -0.91
CA GLY A 64 -6.00 -7.37 0.36
C GLY A 64 -4.80 -7.19 1.27
N ASP A 65 -3.59 -7.39 0.73
CA ASP A 65 -2.33 -7.20 1.43
C ASP A 65 -2.12 -5.73 1.80
N ASP A 66 -2.27 -4.78 0.86
CA ASP A 66 -2.20 -3.34 1.13
C ASP A 66 -3.15 -2.91 2.27
N THR A 67 -4.38 -3.46 2.30
CA THR A 67 -5.35 -3.15 3.36
C THR A 67 -4.94 -3.75 4.71
N ARG A 68 -4.31 -4.93 4.71
CA ARG A 68 -3.82 -5.56 5.95
C ARG A 68 -2.64 -4.78 6.50
N ASP A 69 -1.76 -4.33 5.63
CA ASP A 69 -0.56 -3.57 5.96
C ASP A 69 -0.93 -2.17 6.49
N GLU A 70 -1.88 -1.48 5.84
CA GLU A 70 -2.43 -0.21 6.34
C GLU A 70 -3.09 -0.37 7.72
N LEU A 71 -3.81 -1.49 7.95
CA LEU A 71 -4.53 -1.69 9.21
C LEU A 71 -3.63 -2.17 10.35
N SER A 72 -2.66 -3.03 10.05
CA SER A 72 -1.85 -3.77 11.02
C SER A 72 -0.45 -3.20 11.18
N GLY A 73 0.08 -2.51 10.17
CA GLY A 73 1.39 -1.87 10.12
C GLY A 73 1.43 -0.43 10.61
N LYS A 74 0.57 -0.05 11.56
CA LYS A 74 0.58 1.29 12.17
C LYS A 74 1.31 1.32 13.50
N ILE A 75 1.73 2.51 13.92
CA ILE A 75 2.34 2.76 15.23
C ILE A 75 1.32 3.43 16.15
N GLN A 76 1.11 2.88 17.34
CA GLN A 76 0.22 3.46 18.34
C GLN A 76 1.01 4.35 19.29
N ILE A 77 0.56 5.59 19.48
CA ILE A 77 1.13 6.49 20.49
C ILE A 77 0.48 6.15 21.83
N ILE A 78 1.29 5.75 22.81
CA ILE A 78 0.83 5.41 24.16
C ILE A 78 0.78 6.67 25.02
N MET A 79 1.83 7.47 24.95
CA MET A 79 1.96 8.72 25.70
C MET A 79 2.94 9.65 25.00
N ALA A 80 2.72 10.95 25.19
CA ALA A 80 3.57 12.02 24.71
C ALA A 80 3.84 12.97 25.88
N TYR A 81 5.07 13.43 26.04
CA TYR A 81 5.43 14.41 27.08
C TYR A 81 6.57 15.30 26.60
N VAL A 82 6.68 16.48 27.21
CA VAL A 82 7.77 17.43 26.95
C VAL A 82 9.05 16.97 27.64
N SER A 83 10.17 16.90 26.93
CA SER A 83 11.52 16.62 27.46
C SER A 83 12.44 17.84 27.31
N GLU A 84 13.50 17.86 28.12
CA GLU A 84 14.58 18.84 28.04
C GLU A 84 15.79 18.21 27.35
N ASP A 85 16.49 18.97 26.51
CA ASP A 85 17.80 18.60 25.97
C ASP A 85 18.85 18.49 27.11
N ASP A 86 19.61 17.38 27.15
CA ASP A 86 20.61 17.05 28.19
C ASP A 86 21.83 18.00 28.21
N GLY A 87 21.88 18.99 27.31
CA GLY A 87 23.02 19.89 27.12
C GLY A 87 22.88 21.33 27.61
N LEU A 88 21.67 21.88 27.65
CA LEU A 88 21.45 23.32 27.83
C LEU A 88 20.61 23.66 29.08
N ALA A 89 20.93 24.78 29.72
CA ALA A 89 20.26 25.22 30.93
C ALA A 89 18.80 25.59 30.64
N ALA A 90 17.86 24.84 31.23
CA ALA A 90 16.41 25.10 31.36
C ALA A 90 15.97 26.46 30.79
N THR A 91 15.73 26.50 29.49
CA THR A 91 14.94 27.54 28.83
C THR A 91 13.45 27.28 29.11
N VAL A 92 12.61 28.30 28.98
CA VAL A 92 11.18 28.25 29.38
C VAL A 92 10.32 27.70 28.23
N ASP A 93 10.95 27.01 27.29
CA ASP A 93 10.41 26.68 25.99
C ASP A 93 10.32 25.16 25.85
N VAL A 94 9.54 24.66 24.88
CA VAL A 94 9.52 23.22 24.56
C VAL A 94 10.68 22.97 23.60
N GLU A 95 11.76 22.36 24.09
CA GLU A 95 12.86 21.96 23.22
C GLU A 95 12.57 20.62 22.55
N GLU A 96 12.20 19.60 23.32
CA GLU A 96 11.99 18.26 22.81
C GLU A 96 10.60 17.70 23.20
N VAL A 97 10.06 16.87 22.31
CA VAL A 97 8.86 16.08 22.55
C VAL A 97 9.22 14.60 22.51
N THR A 98 9.09 13.92 23.65
CA THR A 98 9.26 12.47 23.72
C THR A 98 7.92 11.76 23.62
N LEU A 99 7.84 10.84 22.66
CA LEU A 99 6.71 9.96 22.40
C LEU A 99 7.08 8.55 22.81
N ILE A 100 6.27 7.91 23.66
CA ILE A 100 6.34 6.47 23.85
C ILE A 100 5.34 5.85 22.89
N VAL A 101 5.88 5.10 21.94
CA VAL A 101 5.10 4.50 20.86
C VAL A 101 5.26 2.99 20.87
N GLN A 102 4.26 2.31 20.34
CA GLN A 102 4.27 0.86 20.21
C GLN A 102 3.80 0.46 18.84
N MET A 103 4.57 -0.41 18.20
CA MET A 103 4.18 -0.99 16.93
C MET A 103 2.93 -1.88 17.11
N ALA A 104 1.92 -1.73 16.24
CA ALA A 104 0.68 -2.49 16.36
C ALA A 104 0.91 -4.01 16.35
N ALA A 105 0.10 -4.72 17.14
CA ALA A 105 0.17 -6.19 17.21
C ALA A 105 -0.32 -6.79 15.88
N GLY A 106 0.58 -7.41 15.13
CA GLY A 106 0.30 -7.98 13.81
C GLY A 106 0.90 -7.21 12.63
N SER A 107 1.69 -6.17 12.89
CA SER A 107 2.61 -5.59 11.92
C SER A 107 3.72 -6.55 11.53
N ASP A 108 4.30 -6.33 10.36
CA ASP A 108 5.58 -6.92 10.02
C ASP A 108 6.72 -6.16 10.68
N THR A 109 7.91 -6.77 10.67
CA THR A 109 9.11 -6.12 11.20
C THR A 109 9.49 -4.98 10.26
N THR A 110 9.49 -3.74 10.76
CA THR A 110 9.86 -2.57 9.97
C THR A 110 11.20 -2.01 10.43
N LEU A 111 11.97 -1.48 9.48
CA LEU A 111 13.19 -0.76 9.82
C LEU A 111 12.81 0.61 10.40
N ILE A 112 13.66 1.13 11.27
CA ILE A 112 13.52 2.48 11.82
C ILE A 112 13.65 3.53 10.69
N SER A 113 14.45 3.24 9.66
CA SER A 113 14.59 4.05 8.44
C SER A 113 13.28 4.30 7.69
N ASP A 114 12.40 3.30 7.75
CA ASP A 114 11.16 3.24 6.98
C ASP A 114 10.00 3.91 7.73
N ILE A 115 10.29 4.50 8.90
CA ILE A 115 9.32 5.25 9.69
C ILE A 115 9.71 6.72 9.64
N SER A 116 8.77 7.51 9.14
CA SER A 116 8.87 8.97 9.09
C SER A 116 7.79 9.61 9.95
N TRP A 117 8.01 10.85 10.33
CA TRP A 117 7.06 11.62 11.10
C TRP A 117 6.98 13.05 10.56
N LEU A 118 5.88 13.71 10.85
CA LEU A 118 5.58 15.06 10.43
C LEU A 118 4.78 15.73 11.54
N ILE A 119 5.27 16.85 12.03
CA ILE A 119 4.52 17.79 12.85
C ILE A 119 4.13 18.98 11.98
N VAL A 120 2.85 19.35 12.05
CA VAL A 120 2.32 20.58 11.47
C VAL A 120 1.97 21.52 12.61
N CYS A 121 2.58 22.70 12.61
CA CYS A 121 2.39 23.71 13.63
C CYS A 121 1.91 25.03 13.00
N ASN A 122 1.34 25.88 13.85
CA ASN A 122 0.90 27.22 13.49
C ASN A 122 1.23 28.11 14.67
N ASP A 123 2.28 28.92 14.56
CA ASP A 123 2.73 29.83 15.62
C ASP A 123 1.83 31.08 15.79
N GLY A 124 0.73 31.16 15.02
CA GLY A 124 -0.11 32.36 14.92
C GLY A 124 0.29 33.32 13.79
N SER A 125 1.30 32.98 12.99
CA SER A 125 1.70 33.62 11.73
C SER A 125 0.70 33.30 10.60
N ALA A 126 0.84 34.01 9.49
CA ALA A 126 0.04 33.80 8.29
C ALA A 126 0.47 32.55 7.49
N THR A 127 1.52 31.85 7.92
CA THR A 127 2.08 30.63 7.33
C THR A 127 1.84 29.43 8.25
N VAL A 128 1.74 28.25 7.64
CA VAL A 128 1.71 26.97 8.35
C VAL A 128 3.11 26.40 8.25
N ASP A 129 3.68 26.06 9.39
CA ASP A 129 5.06 25.61 9.49
C ASP A 129 5.05 24.09 9.74
N THR A 130 6.09 23.40 9.28
CA THR A 130 6.16 21.94 9.34
C THR A 130 7.54 21.48 9.74
N ASN A 131 7.59 20.56 10.69
CA ASN A 131 8.80 19.84 11.08
C ASN A 131 8.65 18.37 10.69
N THR A 132 9.63 17.77 10.04
CA THR A 132 9.53 16.43 9.47
C THR A 132 10.89 15.74 9.47
N GLY A 133 10.89 14.42 9.62
CA GLY A 133 12.11 13.63 9.64
C GLY A 133 11.87 12.13 9.56
N SER A 134 12.96 11.39 9.57
CA SER A 134 12.99 9.93 9.71
C SER A 134 13.45 9.57 11.13
N LEU A 135 12.98 8.44 11.66
CA LEU A 135 13.42 7.95 12.96
C LEU A 135 14.88 7.48 13.01
N GLU A 136 15.56 7.37 11.86
CA GLU A 136 17.00 7.03 11.77
C GLU A 136 17.93 8.25 11.83
N ASP A 137 17.38 9.46 12.00
CA ASP A 137 18.19 10.69 11.98
C ASP A 137 18.97 10.90 13.29
N ALA A 138 20.18 10.34 13.33
CA ALA A 138 21.07 10.37 14.48
C ALA A 138 21.54 11.75 14.97
N ASN A 139 21.12 12.85 14.33
CA ASN A 139 21.48 14.21 14.73
C ASN A 139 20.36 14.91 15.49
N ASN A 140 19.11 14.77 15.05
CA ASN A 140 18.00 15.61 15.52
C ASN A 140 16.85 14.79 16.16
N ILE A 141 16.89 13.45 16.06
CA ILE A 141 15.75 12.57 16.39
C ILE A 141 16.22 11.20 16.86
N PHE A 142 15.78 10.80 18.04
CA PHE A 142 16.23 9.56 18.63
C PHE A 142 15.06 8.59 18.75
N ALA A 143 15.03 7.58 17.87
CA ALA A 143 14.36 6.33 18.22
C ALA A 143 15.23 5.62 19.26
N GLU A 144 14.68 5.40 20.45
CA GLU A 144 15.38 4.77 21.56
C GLU A 144 14.63 3.55 22.04
N SER A 145 15.40 2.52 22.39
CA SER A 145 14.88 1.46 23.25
C SER A 145 14.54 2.04 24.64
N LEU A 146 13.62 1.42 25.38
CA LEU A 146 13.21 1.86 26.72
C LEU A 146 14.36 1.85 27.75
N ASP A 147 15.50 1.25 27.42
CA ASP A 147 16.73 1.31 28.21
C ASP A 147 17.62 2.52 27.90
N GLY A 148 17.16 3.44 27.03
CA GLY A 148 17.90 4.64 26.60
C GLY A 148 18.97 4.36 25.55
N THR A 149 18.95 3.17 24.91
CA THR A 149 19.87 2.86 23.82
C THR A 149 19.33 3.37 22.49
N LEU A 150 20.08 4.24 21.81
CA LEU A 150 19.75 4.72 20.47
C LEU A 150 19.63 3.56 19.46
N MET A 151 18.56 3.57 18.68
CA MET A 151 18.34 2.65 17.56
C MET A 151 18.99 3.24 16.31
N THR A 152 20.15 2.70 15.93
CA THR A 152 20.94 3.20 14.78
C THR A 152 20.50 2.58 13.46
N THR A 153 21.11 3.01 12.35
CA THR A 153 20.97 2.41 11.01
C THR A 153 20.89 0.89 11.03
N GLY A 154 19.84 0.34 10.40
CA GLY A 154 19.60 -1.09 10.32
C GLY A 154 18.93 -1.69 11.56
N ALA A 155 18.61 -0.89 12.59
CA ALA A 155 17.71 -1.31 13.65
C ALA A 155 16.29 -1.50 13.10
N SER A 156 15.62 -2.52 13.63
CA SER A 156 14.25 -2.87 13.27
C SER A 156 13.39 -2.96 14.51
N VAL A 157 12.13 -2.58 14.36
CA VAL A 157 11.08 -2.75 15.36
C VAL A 157 10.15 -3.88 14.95
N THR A 158 9.73 -4.67 15.94
CA THR A 158 8.88 -5.84 15.73
C THR A 158 7.49 -5.63 16.31
N ALA A 159 6.52 -6.43 15.86
CA ALA A 159 5.13 -6.33 16.30
C ALA A 159 4.99 -6.31 17.83
N GLY A 160 4.32 -5.28 18.36
CA GLY A 160 4.10 -5.11 19.79
C GLY A 160 5.30 -4.59 20.58
N GLN A 161 6.43 -4.30 19.93
CA GLN A 161 7.55 -3.65 20.58
C GLN A 161 7.21 -2.19 20.88
N THR A 162 7.45 -1.80 22.12
CA THR A 162 7.40 -0.41 22.57
C THR A 162 8.80 0.19 22.46
N PHE A 163 8.89 1.45 22.08
CA PHE A 163 10.11 2.24 22.00
C PHE A 163 9.79 3.72 22.20
N ALA A 164 10.80 4.53 22.48
CA ALA A 164 10.66 5.98 22.60
C ALA A 164 11.10 6.64 21.29
N VAL A 165 10.47 7.77 20.97
CA VAL A 165 10.84 8.66 19.87
C VAL A 165 10.98 10.05 20.46
N VAL A 166 12.19 10.59 20.44
CA VAL A 166 12.49 11.96 20.86
C VAL A 166 12.55 12.83 19.63
N ILE A 167 11.73 13.87 19.58
CA ILE A 167 11.65 14.83 18.47
C ILE A 167 12.14 16.18 18.98
N ASP A 168 13.19 16.72 18.36
CA ASP A 168 13.58 18.11 18.57
C ASP A 168 12.60 19.06 17.85
N THR A 169 12.05 19.98 18.63
CA THR A 169 11.09 21.01 18.18
C THR A 169 11.66 22.41 18.20
N ASN A 170 12.90 22.59 18.66
CA ASN A 170 13.54 23.89 18.78
C ASN A 170 14.18 24.34 17.45
N ALA A 171 13.96 25.60 17.08
CA ALA A 171 14.74 26.30 16.05
C ALA A 171 15.93 27.04 16.67
N ASN A 172 16.74 26.36 17.48
CA ASN A 172 17.97 26.97 17.96
C ASN A 172 18.94 27.04 16.78
N GLY A 173 19.25 28.26 16.33
CA GLY A 173 20.25 28.55 15.29
C GLY A 173 21.70 28.15 15.65
N ASP A 174 21.90 27.14 16.50
CA ASP A 174 23.17 26.45 16.72
C ASP A 174 23.32 25.23 15.79
N ASP A 175 22.25 24.82 15.10
CA ASP A 175 22.32 23.87 13.97
C ASP A 175 22.71 24.57 12.64
N ASP A 176 23.25 25.80 12.69
CA ASP A 176 23.83 26.53 11.53
C ASP A 176 25.35 26.37 11.45
N THR A 177 25.89 25.18 11.75
CA THR A 177 27.31 24.88 11.47
C THR A 177 27.55 23.64 10.64
N VAL A 178 26.51 22.87 10.35
CA VAL A 178 26.54 21.80 9.36
C VAL A 178 25.38 22.04 8.39
N ALA A 179 25.70 22.47 7.17
CA ALA A 179 24.77 22.73 6.07
C ALA A 179 24.00 21.47 5.56
N ALA A 180 23.58 20.59 6.47
CA ALA A 180 22.84 19.36 6.23
C ALA A 180 21.72 19.15 7.28
N ASN A 181 21.76 19.84 8.41
CA ASN A 181 20.74 19.78 9.45
C ASN A 181 20.20 21.20 9.66
N ALA A 182 19.13 21.53 8.94
CA ALA A 182 18.31 22.67 9.29
C ALA A 182 16.91 22.08 9.44
N VAL A 183 16.44 21.97 10.67
CA VAL A 183 15.00 22.00 10.88
C VAL A 183 14.59 23.41 10.46
N ASP A 184 14.18 23.57 9.20
CA ASP A 184 13.94 24.88 8.56
C ASP A 184 12.77 25.65 9.19
N ASP A 185 12.08 25.07 10.18
CA ASP A 185 11.13 25.82 11.00
C ASP A 185 10.85 25.17 12.35
N GLY A 186 10.96 25.98 13.40
CA GLY A 186 10.78 25.56 14.79
C GLY A 186 9.31 25.41 15.11
N CYS A 187 8.83 24.17 15.14
CA CYS A 187 7.54 23.84 15.75
C CYS A 187 7.60 23.91 17.29
N GLN A 188 8.19 24.98 17.84
CA GLN A 188 8.25 25.24 19.27
C GLN A 188 6.84 25.56 19.77
N ALA A 189 6.35 24.76 20.72
CA ALA A 189 5.01 24.92 21.26
C ALA A 189 5.00 25.89 22.45
N ASN A 190 3.98 26.75 22.52
CA ASN A 190 3.66 27.50 23.73
C ASN A 190 2.50 26.84 24.50
N VAL A 191 2.33 27.27 25.75
CA VAL A 191 1.16 26.84 26.56
C VAL A 191 -0.14 27.25 25.87
N GLY A 192 -0.96 26.25 25.55
CA GLY A 192 -2.25 26.41 24.88
C GLY A 192 -2.22 26.13 23.37
N ASP A 193 -1.04 25.89 22.79
CA ASP A 193 -0.92 25.56 21.38
C ASP A 193 -1.35 24.12 21.11
N THR A 194 -1.78 23.90 19.87
CA THR A 194 -2.18 22.59 19.39
C THR A 194 -1.47 22.32 18.07
N GLN A 195 -0.72 21.23 18.02
CA GLN A 195 0.04 20.80 16.85
C GLN A 195 -0.52 19.47 16.34
N GLU A 196 -0.37 19.22 15.04
CA GLU A 196 -0.77 17.96 14.44
C GLU A 196 0.45 17.09 14.21
N LEU A 197 0.46 15.87 14.77
CA LEU A 197 1.50 14.87 14.55
C LEU A 197 0.97 13.76 13.66
N ARG A 198 1.74 13.43 12.62
CA ARG A 198 1.55 12.25 11.79
C ARG A 198 2.79 11.38 11.85
N ILE A 199 2.61 10.09 12.11
CA ILE A 199 3.66 9.07 11.99
C ILE A 199 3.28 8.17 10.82
N ILE A 200 4.21 7.96 9.89
CA ILE A 200 4.00 7.23 8.65
C ILE A 200 5.00 6.08 8.60
N VAL A 201 4.49 4.87 8.43
CA VAL A 201 5.31 3.66 8.23
C VAL A 201 5.26 3.30 6.75
N ASP A 202 6.42 3.19 6.09
CA ASP A 202 6.48 2.75 4.69
C ASP A 202 6.04 1.29 4.57
N GLY A 203 5.15 1.01 3.62
CA GLY A 203 4.48 -0.27 3.50
C GLY A 203 3.61 -0.64 4.71
N GLY A 204 3.28 0.33 5.58
CA GLY A 204 2.39 0.16 6.73
C GLY A 204 1.23 1.15 6.68
N GLY A 205 0.77 1.56 7.86
CA GLY A 205 -0.29 2.55 7.99
C GLY A 205 0.19 3.87 8.61
N GLU A 206 -0.65 4.89 8.49
CA GLU A 206 -0.41 6.18 9.14
C GLU A 206 -1.15 6.31 10.48
N THR A 207 -0.52 6.99 11.42
CA THR A 207 -1.11 7.38 12.70
C THR A 207 -1.17 8.88 12.79
N TYR A 208 -2.38 9.40 13.00
CA TYR A 208 -2.64 10.81 13.24
C TYR A 208 -2.93 11.04 14.72
N SER A 209 -2.30 12.06 15.29
CA SER A 209 -2.54 12.53 16.65
C SER A 209 -2.51 14.05 16.69
N GLN A 210 -3.33 14.63 17.55
CA GLN A 210 -3.28 16.04 17.88
C GLN A 210 -2.56 16.17 19.22
N LEU A 211 -1.59 17.07 19.30
CA LEU A 211 -0.78 17.32 20.50
C LEU A 211 -1.21 18.68 21.06
N THR A 212 -1.88 18.69 22.22
CA THR A 212 -2.23 19.93 22.92
C THR A 212 -1.31 20.13 24.13
N PHE A 213 -0.61 21.27 24.13
CA PHE A 213 0.39 21.60 25.15
C PHE A 213 -0.26 22.38 26.30
N ASN A 214 -0.50 21.73 27.44
CA ASN A 214 -1.09 22.37 28.62
C ASN A 214 -0.06 23.06 29.53
N ALA A 215 1.20 22.64 29.45
CA ALA A 215 2.35 23.21 30.11
C ALA A 215 3.57 22.96 29.20
N VAL A 216 4.62 23.75 29.39
CA VAL A 216 5.89 23.63 28.66
C VAL A 216 7.04 23.16 29.57
N ASP A 217 6.75 22.91 30.85
CA ASP A 217 7.73 22.35 31.77
C ASP A 217 8.07 20.89 31.39
N ALA A 218 9.32 20.49 31.61
CA ALA A 218 9.77 19.11 31.41
C ALA A 218 8.93 18.09 32.20
N GLY A 219 8.61 16.99 31.55
CA GLY A 219 7.75 15.94 32.08
C GLY A 219 6.27 16.28 32.08
N SER A 220 5.86 17.43 31.52
CA SER A 220 4.45 17.73 31.31
C SER A 220 3.85 16.79 30.26
N LEU A 221 2.67 16.24 30.56
CA LEU A 221 1.96 15.35 29.65
C LEU A 221 1.31 16.17 28.53
N ILE A 222 1.52 15.73 27.30
CA ILE A 222 0.84 16.24 26.11
C ILE A 222 -0.40 15.37 25.89
N VAL A 223 -1.56 16.01 25.68
CA VAL A 223 -2.86 15.36 25.58
C VAL A 223 -3.42 15.47 24.17
#